data_AF-A0A8J6YTN2-F1
#
_entry.id   AF-A0A8J6YTN2-F1
#
_cell.length_a   1.000
_cell.length_b   1.000
_cell.length_c   1.000
_cell.angle_alpha   90.00
_cell.angle_beta   90.00
_cell.angle_gamma   90.00
#
_symmetry.space_group_name_H-M   'P 1'
#
loop_
_entity.id
_entity.type
_entity.pdbx_description
1 polymer ?
#
loop_
_entity_poly.entity_id
_entity_poly.type
_entity_poly.pdbx_seq_one_letter_code
_entity_poly.pdbx_strand_id
1 'polypeptide(L)'
;YQQACMQCHGADGSGTGPTTGPALWGDNSFNIGAGMARIGTMSGYIKRNMPIAPMGGINKGDLTDQEAVDLAAYILSHDRPDFAPKANDWPNGDAPDDVPYETTAKKK
;
A
#
# COMPACT_ATOMS: atom_id res chain seq x y z
N TYR A 1 12.03 1.46 -4.46
CA TYR A 1 11.98 1.69 -3.00
C TYR A 1 13.23 2.40 -2.47
N GLN A 2 14.41 1.80 -2.62
CA GLN A 2 15.68 2.32 -2.06
C GLN A 2 16.01 3.76 -2.47
N GLN A 3 15.73 4.14 -3.72
CA GLN A 3 16.11 5.45 -4.24
C GLN A 3 15.38 6.62 -3.56
N ALA A 4 14.08 6.50 -3.27
CA ALA A 4 13.26 7.65 -2.89
C ALA A 4 12.25 7.40 -1.74
N CYS A 5 12.10 6.16 -1.26
CA CYS A 5 11.08 5.83 -0.24
C CYS A 5 11.71 5.58 1.14
N MET A 6 12.84 4.87 1.18
CA MET A 6 13.42 4.36 2.43
C MET A 6 13.88 5.44 3.41
N GLN A 7 14.21 6.64 2.92
CA GLN A 7 14.68 7.73 3.79
C GLN A 7 13.60 8.21 4.76
N CYS A 8 12.32 8.12 4.38
CA CYS A 8 11.19 8.44 5.25
C CYS A 8 10.59 7.18 5.87
N HIS A 9 10.45 6.11 5.09
CA HIS A 9 9.73 4.90 5.49
C HIS A 9 10.61 3.81 6.13
N GLY A 10 11.90 4.07 6.33
CA GLY A 10 12.86 3.08 6.85
C GLY A 10 13.39 2.16 5.76
N ALA A 11 14.54 1.51 5.99
CA ALA A 11 15.06 0.51 5.06
C ALA A 11 14.20 -0.77 5.06
N ASP A 12 13.60 -1.06 6.20
CA ASP A 12 12.76 -2.21 6.52
C ASP A 12 11.26 -1.87 6.54
N GLY A 13 10.87 -0.68 6.07
CA GLY A 13 9.47 -0.24 6.02
C GLY A 13 8.81 0.03 7.38
N SER A 14 9.57 0.01 8.49
CA SER A 14 9.03 0.27 9.83
C SER A 14 8.56 1.71 10.03
N GLY A 15 8.93 2.61 9.11
CA GLY A 15 8.66 4.03 9.23
C GLY A 15 9.56 4.74 10.25
N THR A 16 9.50 6.07 10.22
CA THR A 16 10.17 6.99 11.16
C THR A 16 9.17 7.77 12.03
N GLY A 17 7.87 7.53 11.85
CA GLY A 17 6.79 8.14 12.62
C GLY A 17 5.50 8.27 11.81
N PRO A 18 4.34 8.47 12.47
CA PRO A 18 3.03 8.47 11.80
C PRO A 18 2.86 9.59 10.76
N THR A 19 3.59 10.70 10.92
CA THR A 19 3.50 11.89 10.04
C THR A 19 4.78 12.17 9.25
N THR A 20 5.92 11.65 9.69
CA THR A 20 7.24 11.85 9.06
C THR A 20 7.56 10.78 8.02
N GLY A 21 6.95 9.61 8.15
CA GLY A 21 7.11 8.47 7.26
C GLY A 21 6.51 7.24 7.92
N PRO A 22 5.20 6.99 7.77
CA PRO A 22 4.52 5.91 8.47
C PRO A 22 5.04 4.54 8.04
N ALA A 23 4.86 3.54 8.89
CA ALA A 23 5.17 2.15 8.55
C ALA A 23 4.35 1.71 7.33
N LEU A 24 5.00 1.08 6.35
CA LEU A 24 4.36 0.62 5.11
C LEU A 24 3.93 -0.87 5.18
N TRP A 25 4.55 -1.61 6.08
CA TRP A 25 4.24 -3.01 6.40
C TRP A 25 4.70 -3.32 7.83
N GLY A 26 4.52 -4.57 8.27
CA GLY A 26 4.75 -5.00 9.65
C GLY A 26 3.64 -4.55 10.61
N ASP A 27 3.78 -4.95 11.88
CA ASP A 27 2.71 -4.86 12.89
C ASP A 27 2.18 -3.44 13.14
N ASN A 28 2.98 -2.42 12.86
CA ASN A 28 2.64 -1.01 13.08
C ASN A 28 2.06 -0.32 11.83
N SER A 29 1.78 -1.07 10.76
CA SER A 29 1.20 -0.55 9.53
C SER A 29 -0.31 -0.80 9.43
N PHE A 30 -0.90 -0.45 8.30
CA PHE A 30 -2.29 -0.75 7.99
C PHE A 30 -2.49 -2.27 7.81
N ASN A 31 -3.64 -2.74 8.26
CA ASN A 31 -4.04 -4.14 8.13
C ASN A 31 -4.45 -4.50 6.70
N ILE A 32 -4.59 -5.80 6.45
CA ILE A 32 -4.95 -6.35 5.13
C ILE A 32 -6.37 -5.95 4.64
N GLY A 33 -7.27 -5.54 5.54
CA GLY A 33 -8.61 -5.06 5.21
C GLY A 33 -8.67 -3.58 4.81
N ALA A 34 -7.58 -2.84 4.98
CA ALA A 34 -7.53 -1.43 4.59
C ALA A 34 -7.57 -1.29 3.07
N GLY A 35 -8.20 -0.23 2.56
CA GLY A 35 -8.25 0.04 1.12
C GLY A 35 -6.85 0.15 0.47
N MET A 36 -5.84 0.57 1.24
CA MET A 36 -4.43 0.64 0.81
C MET A 36 -3.78 -0.73 0.63
N ALA A 37 -4.37 -1.83 1.13
CA ALA A 37 -3.88 -3.19 0.87
C ALA A 37 -4.15 -3.65 -0.57
N ARG A 38 -4.90 -2.88 -1.36
CA ARG A 38 -5.24 -3.19 -2.76
C ARG A 38 -4.26 -2.53 -3.73
N ILE A 39 -3.77 -3.28 -4.70
CA ILE A 39 -2.70 -2.83 -5.60
C ILE A 39 -3.09 -1.60 -6.42
N GLY A 40 -4.32 -1.52 -6.92
CA GLY A 40 -4.78 -0.37 -7.71
C GLY A 40 -4.93 0.90 -6.87
N THR A 41 -5.37 0.74 -5.61
CA THR A 41 -5.46 1.87 -4.68
C THR A 41 -4.08 2.39 -4.31
N MET A 42 -3.16 1.48 -3.97
CA MET A 42 -1.81 1.84 -3.57
C MET A 42 -1.00 2.46 -4.72
N SER A 43 -0.98 1.85 -5.89
CA SER A 43 -0.25 2.37 -7.05
C SER A 43 -0.74 3.76 -7.44
N GLY A 44 -2.07 3.94 -7.47
CA GLY A 44 -2.70 5.23 -7.73
C GLY A 44 -2.32 6.29 -6.68
N TYR A 45 -2.23 5.91 -5.40
CA TYR A 45 -1.80 6.81 -4.34
C TYR A 45 -0.32 7.18 -4.49
N ILE A 46 0.56 6.21 -4.72
CA ILE A 46 2.01 6.40 -4.91
C ILE A 46 2.26 7.35 -6.08
N LYS A 47 1.70 7.06 -7.26
CA LYS A 47 1.85 7.89 -8.47
C LYS A 47 1.47 9.35 -8.24
N ARG A 48 0.39 9.60 -7.48
CA ARG A 48 -0.16 10.94 -7.27
C ARG A 48 0.46 11.70 -6.11
N ASN A 49 0.95 11.00 -5.08
CA ASN A 49 1.30 11.62 -3.80
C ASN A 49 2.73 11.40 -3.37
N MET A 50 3.46 10.48 -3.99
CA MET A 50 4.83 10.13 -3.60
C MET A 50 5.84 10.37 -4.73
N PRO A 51 7.09 10.73 -4.36
CA PRO A 51 7.52 11.15 -3.03
C PRO A 51 6.88 12.50 -2.63
N ILE A 52 6.71 12.75 -1.33
CA ILE A 52 6.05 13.98 -0.82
C ILE A 52 6.84 15.26 -1.15
N ALA A 53 8.17 15.12 -1.20
CA ALA A 53 9.12 16.13 -1.60
C ALA A 53 10.18 15.49 -2.52
N PRO A 54 10.91 16.27 -3.35
CA PRO A 54 11.94 15.73 -4.22
C PRO A 54 12.96 14.88 -3.45
N MET A 55 13.17 13.63 -3.90
CA MET A 55 14.05 12.68 -3.23
C MET A 55 14.65 11.69 -4.22
N GLY A 56 15.95 11.41 -4.09
CA GLY A 56 16.62 10.45 -4.99
C GLY A 56 16.57 10.83 -6.46
N GLY A 57 16.42 12.12 -6.79
CA GLY A 57 16.23 12.59 -8.17
C GLY A 57 14.82 12.41 -8.72
N ILE A 58 13.84 12.05 -7.88
CA ILE A 58 12.44 11.84 -8.26
C ILE A 58 11.59 12.93 -7.59
N ASN A 59 10.76 13.64 -8.36
CA ASN A 59 9.75 14.56 -7.84
C ASN A 59 8.37 13.90 -7.77
N LYS A 60 7.45 14.56 -7.06
CA LYS A 60 6.04 14.14 -7.01
C LYS A 60 5.45 14.13 -8.42
N GLY A 61 4.94 12.97 -8.84
CA GLY A 61 4.33 12.77 -10.16
C GLY A 61 5.27 12.22 -11.24
N ASP A 62 6.58 12.18 -10.97
CA ASP A 62 7.60 11.72 -11.93
C ASP A 62 7.56 10.21 -12.17
N LEU A 63 7.16 9.41 -11.16
CA LEU A 63 7.07 7.95 -11.26
C LEU A 63 6.14 7.56 -12.42
N THR A 64 6.56 6.72 -13.35
CA THR A 64 5.69 6.14 -14.37
C THR A 64 4.59 5.27 -13.74
N ASP A 65 3.55 4.96 -14.52
CA ASP A 65 2.49 4.06 -14.04
C ASP A 65 3.05 2.68 -13.67
N GLN A 66 3.99 2.15 -14.44
CA GLN A 66 4.64 0.87 -14.14
C GLN A 66 5.46 0.96 -12.85
N GLU A 67 6.27 1.99 -12.66
CA GLU A 67 7.04 2.17 -11.42
C GLU A 67 6.14 2.29 -10.18
N ALA A 68 5.00 2.97 -10.30
CA ALA A 68 4.04 3.07 -9.21
C ALA A 68 3.39 1.72 -8.87
N VAL A 69 3.09 0.89 -9.88
CA VAL A 69 2.59 -0.48 -9.69
C VAL A 69 3.67 -1.38 -9.07
N ASP A 70 4.91 -1.31 -9.55
CA ASP A 70 6.02 -2.11 -9.03
C ASP A 70 6.32 -1.76 -7.56
N LEU A 71 6.30 -0.47 -7.22
CA LEU A 71 6.43 -0.01 -5.83
C LEU A 71 5.27 -0.49 -4.96
N ALA A 72 4.04 -0.43 -5.46
CA ALA A 72 2.87 -0.93 -4.73
C ALA A 72 2.98 -2.43 -4.48
N ALA A 73 3.31 -3.22 -5.52
CA ALA A 73 3.51 -4.66 -5.40
C ALA A 73 4.61 -4.99 -4.37
N TYR A 74 5.73 -4.28 -4.40
CA TYR A 74 6.81 -4.45 -3.43
C TYR A 74 6.35 -4.14 -1.99
N ILE A 75 5.61 -3.04 -1.77
CA ILE A 75 5.10 -2.70 -0.43
C ILE A 75 4.09 -3.75 0.06
N LEU A 76 3.22 -4.23 -0.83
CA LEU A 76 2.16 -5.19 -0.52
C LEU A 76 2.65 -6.63 -0.38
N SER A 77 3.85 -6.97 -0.87
CA SER A 77 4.44 -8.31 -0.72
C SER A 77 4.97 -8.61 0.69
N HIS A 78 4.94 -7.63 1.60
CA HIS A 78 5.39 -7.77 2.98
C HIS A 78 4.22 -8.04 3.93
N ASP A 79 4.49 -8.80 4.99
CA ASP A 79 3.52 -9.14 6.02
C ASP A 79 2.93 -7.89 6.69
N ARG A 80 1.68 -8.00 7.11
CA ARG A 80 0.92 -6.93 7.77
C ARG A 80 -0.17 -7.51 8.67
N PRO A 81 -0.71 -6.73 9.62
CA PRO A 81 -1.75 -7.20 10.51
C PRO A 81 -2.95 -7.73 9.74
N ASP A 82 -3.54 -8.80 10.27
CA ASP A 82 -4.83 -9.25 9.79
C ASP A 82 -5.97 -8.37 10.34
N PHE A 83 -7.12 -8.42 9.68
CA PHE A 83 -8.37 -7.87 10.18
C PHE A 83 -9.46 -8.93 10.09
N ALA A 84 -9.78 -9.60 11.20
CA ALA A 84 -10.71 -10.73 11.19
C ALA A 84 -12.08 -10.41 10.53
N PRO A 85 -12.71 -9.23 10.76
CA PRO A 85 -13.97 -8.88 10.12
C PRO A 85 -13.91 -8.66 8.60
N LYS A 86 -12.72 -8.55 7.98
CA LYS A 86 -12.53 -8.26 6.55
C LYS A 86 -13.32 -9.19 5.63
N ALA A 87 -13.53 -10.43 6.06
CA ALA A 87 -14.25 -11.43 5.28
C ALA A 87 -15.70 -10.99 4.98
N ASN A 88 -16.23 -10.01 5.72
CA ASN A 88 -17.58 -9.46 5.57
C ASN A 88 -17.62 -8.08 4.89
N ASP A 89 -16.50 -7.55 4.38
CA ASP A 89 -16.44 -6.18 3.81
C ASP A 89 -17.32 -6.00 2.57
N TRP A 90 -17.57 -7.09 1.84
CA TRP A 90 -18.29 -7.09 0.56
C TRP A 90 -19.53 -7.98 0.64
N PRO A 91 -20.52 -7.65 1.49
CA PRO A 91 -21.67 -8.52 1.76
C PRO A 91 -22.53 -8.78 0.52
N ASN A 92 -22.41 -7.93 -0.50
CA ASN A 92 -23.17 -8.05 -1.74
C ASN A 92 -22.41 -8.82 -2.84
N GLY A 93 -21.22 -9.36 -2.58
CA GLY A 93 -20.41 -10.07 -3.57
C GLY A 93 -19.76 -9.14 -4.61
N ASP A 94 -19.65 -7.85 -4.29
CA ASP A 94 -19.11 -6.77 -5.10
C ASP A 94 -17.64 -6.46 -4.77
N ALA A 95 -16.91 -7.47 -4.29
CA ALA A 95 -15.49 -7.37 -4.00
C ALA A 95 -14.69 -7.03 -5.27
N PRO A 96 -13.86 -5.97 -5.24
CA PRO A 96 -12.92 -5.66 -6.31
C PRO A 96 -11.98 -6.82 -6.62
N ASP A 97 -11.52 -6.90 -7.87
CA ASP A 97 -10.62 -7.97 -8.33
C ASP A 97 -9.28 -7.99 -7.59
N ASP A 98 -8.87 -6.86 -7.00
CA ASP A 98 -7.59 -6.68 -6.32
C ASP A 98 -7.66 -6.75 -4.79
N VAL A 99 -8.74 -7.30 -4.25
CA VAL A 99 -8.82 -7.62 -2.80
C VAL A 99 -7.85 -8.76 -2.47
N PRO A 100 -6.94 -8.59 -1.50
CA PRO A 100 -5.89 -9.58 -1.20
C PRO A 100 -6.34 -10.67 -0.21
N TYR A 101 -7.65 -10.88 -0.03
CA TYR A 101 -8.23 -11.85 0.91
C TYR A 101 -9.56 -12.40 0.43
N GLU A 102 -9.94 -13.55 0.96
CA GLU A 102 -11.21 -14.19 0.67
C GLU A 102 -12.39 -13.50 1.38
N THR A 103 -13.52 -13.37 0.67
CA THR A 103 -14.76 -12.81 1.19
C THR A 103 -15.81 -13.91 1.40
N THR A 104 -16.70 -13.74 2.37
CA THR A 104 -17.77 -14.73 2.65
C THR A 104 -18.86 -14.74 1.58
N ALA A 105 -19.12 -13.60 0.95
CA ALA A 105 -20.04 -13.52 -0.18
C ALA A 105 -19.41 -14.10 -1.45
N LYS A 106 -20.19 -14.86 -2.21
CA LYS A 106 -19.79 -15.28 -3.57
C LYS A 106 -19.73 -14.06 -4.48
N LYS A 107 -18.66 -13.96 -5.25
CA LYS A 107 -18.50 -12.92 -6.27
C LYS A 107 -19.63 -13.02 -7.30
N LYS A 108 -20.26 -11.88 -7.59
CA LYS A 108 -21.25 -11.73 -8.66
C LYS A 108 -20.57 -11.63 -10.02
#